data_AF-A0A7S4DB48-F1
#
_entry.id   AF-A0A7S4DB48-F1
#
_cell.length_a   1.000
_cell.length_b   1.000
_cell.length_c   1.000
_cell.angle_alpha   90.00
_cell.angle_beta   90.00
_cell.angle_gamma   90.00
#
_symmetry.space_group_name_H-M   'P 1'
#
loop_
_entity.id
_entity.type
_entity.pdbx_description
1 polymer ?
#
loop_
_entity_poly.entity_id
_entity_poly.type
_entity_poly.pdbx_seq_one_letter_code
_entity_poly.pdbx_strand_id
1 'polypeptide(L)'
;APPPGFDGLVREALDRPGCQLAHFRFGVDRTACAGRPPLGLGLLEAAANARARLLGLPYGDQVFCVTRRAFRALGGFPDFPLMEDYEFARRAARAGGGGRAVVEMDAAALCAPRRWEKNGVLKNSILNFCFVAAYNFGCSPQQLFRWYYGKDP
;
A
#
# COMPACT_ATOMS: atom_id res chain seq x y z
N ALA A 1 -4.87 -10.23 -3.79
CA ALA A 1 -6.23 -10.52 -3.29
C ALA A 1 -6.15 -10.74 -1.78
N PRO A 2 -7.21 -10.39 -1.02
CA PRO A 2 -7.26 -10.74 0.40
C PRO A 2 -7.31 -12.28 0.56
N PRO A 3 -6.71 -12.82 1.63
CA PRO A 3 -6.68 -14.26 1.89
C PRO A 3 -8.06 -14.81 2.28
N PRO A 4 -8.29 -16.14 2.21
CA PRO A 4 -9.49 -16.76 2.78
C PRO A 4 -9.68 -16.40 4.27
N GLY A 5 -10.91 -16.16 4.70
CA GLY A 5 -11.22 -15.77 6.09
C GLY A 5 -10.80 -14.33 6.46
N PHE A 6 -10.55 -13.48 5.45
CA PHE A 6 -10.15 -12.10 5.66
C PHE A 6 -11.12 -11.28 6.51
N ASP A 7 -12.41 -11.62 6.50
CA ASP A 7 -13.46 -10.88 7.19
C ASP A 7 -13.30 -10.95 8.72
N GLY A 8 -12.90 -12.10 9.26
CA GLY A 8 -12.57 -12.24 10.68
C GLY A 8 -11.36 -11.39 11.08
N LEU A 9 -10.29 -11.45 10.28
CA LEU A 9 -9.06 -10.67 10.49
C LEU A 9 -9.34 -9.17 10.44
N VAL A 10 -10.17 -8.72 9.50
CA VAL A 10 -10.55 -7.31 9.36
C VAL A 10 -11.35 -6.84 10.57
N ARG A 11 -12.32 -7.61 11.03
CA ARG A 11 -13.11 -7.25 12.23
C ARG A 11 -12.21 -7.13 13.46
N GLU A 12 -11.38 -8.14 13.71
CA GLU A 12 -10.46 -8.14 14.84
C GLU A 12 -9.49 -6.94 14.80
N ALA A 13 -8.94 -6.63 13.63
CA ALA A 13 -8.00 -5.53 13.46
C ALA A 13 -8.65 -4.16 13.64
N LEU A 14 -9.88 -3.98 13.15
CA LEU A 14 -10.63 -2.72 13.28
C LEU A 14 -11.20 -2.50 14.68
N ASP A 15 -11.43 -3.57 15.45
CA ASP A 15 -11.88 -3.49 16.85
C ASP A 15 -10.76 -3.06 17.81
N ARG A 16 -9.48 -3.05 17.36
CA ARG A 16 -8.36 -2.59 18.18
C ARG A 16 -8.52 -1.12 18.55
N PRO A 17 -8.43 -0.74 19.84
CA PRO A 17 -8.55 0.65 20.27
C PRO A 17 -7.56 1.57 19.55
N GLY A 18 -8.07 2.64 18.97
CA GLY A 18 -7.27 3.63 18.25
C GLY A 18 -6.95 3.28 16.79
N CYS A 19 -7.35 2.10 16.30
CA CYS A 19 -7.19 1.73 14.90
C CYS A 19 -7.97 2.69 13.98
N GLN A 20 -7.24 3.35 13.08
CA GLN A 20 -7.82 4.17 12.01
C GLN A 20 -7.87 3.39 10.68
N LEU A 21 -6.91 2.49 10.48
CA LEU A 21 -6.75 1.72 9.25
C LEU A 21 -6.09 0.39 9.56
N ALA A 22 -6.62 -0.71 9.05
CA ALA A 22 -5.99 -2.03 9.09
C ALA A 22 -5.51 -2.41 7.69
N HIS A 23 -4.43 -3.16 7.55
CA HIS A 23 -3.94 -3.64 6.25
C HIS A 23 -3.34 -5.03 6.35
N PHE A 24 -3.32 -5.76 5.23
CA PHE A 24 -2.60 -7.03 5.15
C PHE A 24 -1.11 -6.77 4.92
N ARG A 25 -0.30 -7.80 5.20
CA ARG A 25 1.09 -7.82 4.78
C ARG A 25 1.16 -7.85 3.25
N PHE A 26 2.11 -7.13 2.69
CA PHE A 26 2.44 -7.28 1.28
C PHE A 26 3.13 -8.63 1.06
N GLY A 27 2.66 -9.37 0.04
CA GLY A 27 3.30 -10.59 -0.43
C GLY A 27 3.23 -10.69 -1.96
N VAL A 28 4.24 -11.31 -2.56
CA VAL A 28 4.25 -11.64 -3.98
C VAL A 28 3.93 -13.12 -4.15
N ASP A 29 2.94 -13.40 -4.99
CA ASP A 29 2.57 -14.76 -5.35
C ASP A 29 3.66 -15.38 -6.23
N ARG A 30 4.57 -16.13 -5.60
CA ARG A 30 5.66 -16.83 -6.29
C ARG A 30 5.17 -18.00 -7.14
N THR A 31 3.95 -18.52 -6.89
CA THR A 31 3.38 -19.61 -7.68
C THR A 31 2.87 -19.14 -9.04
N ALA A 32 2.56 -17.84 -9.15
CA ALA A 32 2.14 -17.19 -10.38
C ALA A 32 3.31 -16.67 -11.25
N CYS A 33 4.57 -16.97 -10.89
CA CYS A 33 5.73 -16.63 -11.72
C CYS A 33 5.74 -17.50 -12.99
N ALA A 34 5.97 -16.89 -14.15
CA ALA A 34 6.12 -17.62 -15.41
C ALA A 34 7.44 -18.43 -15.47
N GLY A 35 8.40 -18.10 -14.61
CA GLY A 35 9.67 -18.79 -14.50
C GLY A 35 10.29 -18.67 -13.11
N ARG A 36 11.62 -18.57 -13.04
CA ARG A 36 12.31 -18.35 -11.76
C ARG A 36 11.88 -17.00 -11.15
N PRO A 37 11.50 -16.97 -9.86
CA PRO A 37 11.15 -15.72 -9.21
C PRO A 37 12.28 -14.68 -9.32
N PRO A 38 11.99 -13.42 -9.65
CA PRO A 38 12.98 -12.35 -9.65
C PRO A 38 13.79 -12.30 -8.34
N LEU A 39 15.10 -12.09 -8.45
CA LEU A 39 15.95 -11.88 -7.28
C LEU A 39 15.51 -10.60 -6.53
N GLY A 40 15.52 -10.67 -5.20
CA GLY A 40 15.20 -9.53 -4.34
C GLY A 40 13.74 -9.38 -3.94
N LEU A 41 12.83 -10.28 -4.35
CA LEU A 41 11.42 -10.22 -3.93
C LEU A 41 11.25 -10.27 -2.41
N GLY A 42 12.04 -11.07 -1.69
CA GLY A 42 12.00 -11.11 -0.22
C GLY A 42 12.40 -9.79 0.43
N LEU A 43 13.41 -9.10 -0.12
CA LEU A 43 13.82 -7.78 0.36
C LEU A 43 12.75 -6.72 0.07
N LEU A 44 12.13 -6.78 -1.11
CA LEU A 44 10.99 -5.92 -1.46
C LEU A 44 9.84 -6.12 -0.47
N GLU A 45 9.46 -7.36 -0.18
CA GLU A 45 8.41 -7.69 0.79
C GLU A 45 8.75 -7.17 2.18
N ALA A 46 9.97 -7.41 2.65
CA ALA A 46 10.44 -6.93 3.95
C ALA A 46 10.42 -5.39 4.02
N ALA A 47 10.88 -4.69 2.98
CA ALA A 47 10.91 -3.23 2.94
C ALA A 47 9.49 -2.63 2.88
N ALA A 48 8.59 -3.22 2.09
CA ALA A 48 7.20 -2.77 2.00
C ALA A 48 6.46 -2.92 3.35
N ASN A 49 6.60 -4.08 4.00
CA ASN A 49 5.99 -4.33 5.30
C ASN A 49 6.62 -3.46 6.40
N ALA A 50 7.95 -3.28 6.38
CA ALA A 50 8.62 -2.38 7.32
C ALA A 50 8.15 -0.93 7.17
N ARG A 51 8.01 -0.43 5.93
CA ARG A 51 7.45 0.91 5.67
C ARG A 51 6.04 1.04 6.24
N ALA A 52 5.17 0.06 5.98
CA ALA A 52 3.80 0.10 6.47
C ALA A 52 3.76 0.10 8.01
N ARG A 53 4.51 -0.80 8.65
CA ARG A 53 4.57 -0.92 10.11
C ARG A 53 5.19 0.28 10.82
N LEU A 54 6.28 0.83 10.28
CA LEU A 54 7.04 1.89 10.94
C LEU A 54 6.47 3.29 10.65
N LEU A 55 5.99 3.52 9.43
CA LEU A 55 5.54 4.84 8.99
C LEU A 55 4.01 4.95 8.93
N GLY A 56 3.27 3.84 9.06
CA GLY A 56 1.82 3.82 8.87
C GLY A 56 1.41 4.04 7.42
N LEU A 57 2.24 3.61 6.47
CA LEU A 57 2.06 3.88 5.03
C LEU A 57 1.93 2.58 4.21
N PRO A 58 0.86 1.77 4.43
CA PRO A 58 0.51 0.70 3.52
C PRO A 58 0.05 1.26 2.18
N TYR A 59 0.37 0.56 1.09
CA TYR A 59 -0.09 0.93 -0.25
C TYR A 59 -1.31 0.08 -0.63
N GLY A 60 -1.98 0.40 -1.73
CA GLY A 60 -3.20 -0.30 -2.16
C GLY A 60 -3.00 -1.81 -2.37
N ASP A 61 -1.79 -2.24 -2.71
CA ASP A 61 -1.39 -3.64 -2.85
C ASP A 61 -1.37 -4.42 -1.51
N GLN A 62 -1.39 -3.72 -0.38
CA GLN A 62 -1.54 -4.28 0.96
C GLN A 62 -2.99 -4.40 1.41
N VAL A 63 -3.95 -4.02 0.56
CA VAL A 63 -5.41 -4.16 0.78
C VAL A 63 -5.79 -3.66 2.18
N PHE A 64 -5.92 -2.35 2.33
CA PHE A 64 -6.31 -1.78 3.61
C PHE A 64 -7.84 -1.65 3.78
N CYS A 65 -8.27 -1.71 5.03
CA CYS A 65 -9.64 -1.69 5.48
C CYS A 65 -9.79 -0.62 6.56
N VAL A 66 -10.96 0.01 6.61
CA VAL A 66 -11.28 1.07 7.57
C VAL A 66 -12.73 0.92 8.01
N THR A 67 -13.07 1.43 9.19
CA THR A 67 -14.48 1.57 9.56
C THR A 67 -15.14 2.67 8.72
N ARG A 68 -16.45 2.58 8.49
CA ARG A 68 -17.21 3.64 7.80
C ARG A 68 -17.06 5.01 8.49
N ARG A 69 -16.97 5.01 9.82
CA ARG A 69 -16.73 6.21 10.63
C ARG A 69 -15.35 6.80 10.34
N ALA A 70 -14.29 5.99 10.39
CA ALA A 70 -12.93 6.43 10.11
C ALA A 70 -12.81 6.96 8.66
N PHE A 71 -13.37 6.24 7.68
CA PHE A 71 -13.37 6.68 6.28
C PHE A 71 -13.96 8.08 6.11
N ARG A 72 -15.13 8.33 6.72
CA ARG A 72 -15.78 9.65 6.68
C ARG A 72 -14.99 10.72 7.42
N ALA A 73 -14.44 10.39 8.58
CA ALA A 73 -13.62 11.32 9.37
C ALA A 73 -12.32 11.72 8.64
N LEU A 74 -11.77 10.83 7.82
CA LEU A 74 -10.59 11.07 6.99
C LEU A 74 -10.90 11.78 5.66
N GLY A 75 -12.17 12.08 5.39
CA GLY A 75 -12.61 12.75 4.17
C GLY A 75 -12.70 11.84 2.94
N GLY A 76 -12.68 10.52 3.13
CA GLY A 76 -12.66 9.54 2.05
C GLY A 76 -11.39 9.57 1.19
N PHE A 77 -11.41 8.82 0.09
CA PHE A 77 -10.33 8.89 -0.90
C PHE A 77 -10.36 10.25 -1.61
N PRO A 78 -9.19 10.90 -1.79
CA PRO A 78 -9.12 12.06 -2.66
C PRO A 78 -9.38 11.64 -4.11
N ASP A 79 -9.95 12.56 -4.89
CA ASP A 79 -10.13 12.39 -6.34
C ASP A 79 -8.80 12.63 -7.07
N PHE A 80 -7.85 11.71 -6.83
CA PHE A 80 -6.52 11.74 -7.43
C PHE A 80 -6.41 10.63 -8.49
N PRO A 81 -5.85 10.93 -9.67
CA PRO A 81 -5.62 9.89 -10.68
C PRO A 81 -4.47 8.94 -10.32
N LEU A 82 -3.63 9.32 -9.36
CA LEU A 82 -2.55 8.53 -8.79
C LEU A 82 -2.25 9.02 -7.37
N MET A 83 -1.78 8.15 -6.48
CA MET A 83 -1.44 8.44 -5.08
C MET A 83 -2.65 8.63 -4.16
N GLU A 84 -3.85 8.28 -4.60
CA GLU A 84 -5.07 8.34 -3.80
C GLU A 84 -5.00 7.46 -2.54
N ASP A 85 -4.43 6.27 -2.70
CA ASP A 85 -4.23 5.28 -1.66
C ASP A 85 -3.16 5.72 -0.66
N TYR A 86 -2.02 6.22 -1.16
CA TYR A 86 -0.93 6.77 -0.37
C TYR A 86 -1.40 7.95 0.48
N GLU A 87 -2.14 8.89 -0.13
CA GLU A 87 -2.65 10.06 0.58
C GLU A 87 -3.67 9.67 1.65
N PHE A 88 -4.55 8.72 1.35
CA PHE A 88 -5.50 8.22 2.33
C PHE A 88 -4.81 7.55 3.53
N ALA A 89 -3.84 6.67 3.28
CA ALA A 89 -3.03 6.05 4.33
C ALA A 89 -2.26 7.08 5.16
N ARG A 90 -1.70 8.11 4.50
CA ARG A 90 -1.01 9.23 5.16
C ARG A 90 -1.95 10.02 6.08
N ARG A 91 -3.20 10.26 5.67
CA ARG A 91 -4.23 10.90 6.51
C ARG A 91 -4.57 10.02 7.71
N ALA A 92 -4.76 8.72 7.51
CA ALA A 92 -5.07 7.78 8.59
C ALA A 92 -3.97 7.74 9.65
N ALA A 93 -2.70 7.63 9.23
CA ALA A 93 -1.56 7.66 10.13
C ALA A 93 -1.48 8.98 10.91
N ARG A 94 -1.67 10.13 10.26
CA ARG A 94 -1.65 11.45 10.94
C ARG A 94 -2.78 11.60 11.95
N ALA A 95 -3.99 11.15 11.62
CA ALA A 95 -5.16 11.30 12.48
C ALA A 95 -5.07 10.52 13.79
N GLY A 96 -4.40 9.36 13.80
CA GLY A 96 -4.24 8.52 14.99
C GLY A 96 -2.88 8.62 15.67
N GLY A 97 -2.09 9.67 15.41
CA GLY A 97 -0.82 9.92 16.10
C GLY A 97 0.37 9.10 15.59
N GLY A 98 0.34 8.68 14.32
CA GLY A 98 1.43 8.00 13.61
C GLY A 98 1.13 6.54 13.27
N GLY A 99 2.19 5.74 13.06
CA GLY A 99 2.07 4.35 12.62
C GLY A 99 1.28 3.43 13.55
N ARG A 100 1.10 3.79 14.83
CA ARG A 100 0.31 3.01 15.80
C ARG A 100 -1.19 2.97 15.48
N ALA A 101 -1.66 3.95 14.71
CA ALA A 101 -3.04 4.02 14.22
C ALA A 101 -3.32 3.05 13.07
N VAL A 102 -2.26 2.46 12.52
CA VAL A 102 -2.30 1.61 11.34
C VAL A 102 -1.93 0.19 11.77
N VAL A 103 -2.90 -0.72 11.68
CA VAL A 103 -2.76 -2.10 12.18
C VAL A 103 -2.42 -3.04 11.03
N GLU A 104 -1.28 -3.72 11.13
CA GLU A 104 -0.93 -4.83 10.24
C GLU A 104 -1.64 -6.11 10.72
N MET A 105 -2.31 -6.80 9.80
CA MET A 105 -2.94 -8.10 10.01
C MET A 105 -1.94 -9.23 9.72
N ASP A 106 -2.03 -10.33 10.48
CA ASP A 106 -1.15 -11.50 10.33
C ASP A 106 -1.56 -12.42 9.17
N ALA A 107 -1.83 -11.81 8.01
CA ALA A 107 -2.01 -12.50 6.76
C ALA A 107 -1.54 -11.61 5.60
N ALA A 108 -1.15 -12.23 4.49
CA ALA A 108 -0.62 -11.51 3.34
C ALA A 108 -1.66 -11.34 2.23
N ALA A 109 -1.76 -10.12 1.69
CA ALA A 109 -2.39 -9.87 0.42
C ALA A 109 -1.39 -10.20 -0.69
N LEU A 110 -1.72 -11.23 -1.48
CA LEU A 110 -0.84 -11.69 -2.56
C LEU A 110 -1.04 -10.88 -3.83
N CYS A 111 0.06 -10.36 -4.36
CA CYS A 111 0.13 -9.64 -5.62
C CYS A 111 0.83 -10.46 -6.70
N ALA A 112 0.33 -10.37 -7.94
CA ALA A 112 0.90 -11.08 -9.07
C ALA A 112 2.32 -10.55 -9.41
N PRO A 113 3.28 -11.43 -9.75
CA PRO A 113 4.69 -11.06 -9.93
C PRO A 113 4.99 -10.28 -11.22
N ARG A 114 4.00 -10.19 -12.13
CA ARG A 114 4.08 -9.64 -13.50
C ARG A 114 4.93 -8.37 -13.63
N ARG A 115 4.76 -7.40 -12.73
CA ARG A 115 5.48 -6.12 -12.79
C ARG A 115 6.98 -6.31 -12.53
N TRP A 116 7.35 -7.18 -11.60
CA TRP A 116 8.74 -7.44 -11.24
C TRP A 116 9.42 -8.43 -12.18
N GLU A 117 8.66 -9.33 -12.81
CA GLU A 117 9.17 -10.16 -13.91
C GLU A 117 9.51 -9.32 -15.14
N LYS A 118 8.65 -8.34 -15.49
CA LYS A 118 8.86 -7.50 -16.66
C LYS A 118 9.99 -6.47 -16.48
N ASN A 119 10.04 -5.81 -15.33
CA ASN A 119 10.90 -4.63 -15.13
C ASN A 119 12.04 -4.85 -14.11
N GLY A 120 12.05 -5.98 -13.41
CA GLY A 120 12.98 -6.26 -12.31
C GLY A 120 12.55 -5.62 -10.97
N VAL A 121 13.03 -6.18 -9.86
CA VAL A 121 12.69 -5.69 -8.51
C VAL A 121 13.25 -4.30 -8.25
N LEU A 122 14.55 -4.12 -8.47
CA LEU A 122 15.24 -2.86 -8.15
C LEU A 122 14.66 -1.65 -8.89
N LYS A 123 14.45 -1.78 -10.21
CA LYS A 123 13.90 -0.69 -11.03
C LYS A 123 12.53 -0.26 -10.56
N ASN A 124 11.64 -1.21 -10.27
CA ASN A 124 10.30 -0.90 -9.74
C ASN A 124 10.37 -0.23 -8.36
N SER A 125 11.25 -0.70 -7.47
CA SER A 125 11.43 -0.11 -6.14
C SER A 125 11.93 1.32 -6.22
N ILE A 126 12.92 1.60 -7.06
CA ILE A 126 13.46 2.95 -7.26
C ILE A 126 12.38 3.87 -7.85
N LEU A 127 11.68 3.43 -8.89
CA LEU A 127 10.61 4.24 -9.50
C LEU A 127 9.52 4.57 -8.46
N ASN A 128 9.05 3.58 -7.71
CA ASN A 128 8.06 3.79 -6.66
C ASN A 128 8.53 4.80 -5.61
N PHE A 129 9.80 4.68 -5.18
CA PHE A 129 10.42 5.65 -4.28
C PHE A 129 10.45 7.06 -4.88
N CYS A 130 10.86 7.20 -6.14
CA CYS A 130 10.89 8.48 -6.84
C CYS A 130 9.52 9.13 -6.96
N PHE A 131 8.46 8.37 -7.27
CA PHE A 131 7.09 8.90 -7.33
C PHE A 131 6.60 9.40 -5.97
N VAL A 132 6.86 8.63 -4.92
CA VAL A 132 6.50 9.01 -3.54
C VAL A 132 7.29 10.24 -3.08
N ALA A 133 8.59 10.29 -3.39
CA ALA A 133 9.42 11.45 -3.09
C ALA A 133 8.92 12.70 -3.84
N ALA A 134 8.69 12.59 -5.16
CA ALA A 134 8.17 13.68 -5.97
C ALA A 134 6.83 14.22 -5.45
N TYR A 135 5.92 13.33 -5.06
CA TYR A 135 4.66 13.72 -4.41
C TYR A 135 4.91 14.49 -3.10
N ASN A 136 5.80 14.00 -2.25
CA ASN A 136 6.12 14.66 -0.98
C ASN A 136 6.86 16.01 -1.17
N PHE A 137 7.54 16.22 -2.29
CA PHE A 137 8.15 17.50 -2.68
C PHE A 137 7.20 18.42 -3.47
N GLY A 138 5.90 18.09 -3.57
CA GLY A 138 4.87 18.99 -4.10
C GLY A 138 4.47 18.76 -5.56
N CYS A 139 4.95 17.70 -6.21
CA CYS A 139 4.43 17.32 -7.53
C CYS A 139 2.95 16.92 -7.43
N SER A 140 2.12 17.44 -8.34
CA SER A 140 0.69 17.12 -8.34
C SER A 140 0.42 15.67 -8.78
N PRO A 141 -0.61 15.01 -8.25
CA PRO A 141 -1.07 13.70 -8.70
C PRO A 141 -1.24 13.58 -10.22
N GLN A 142 -1.71 14.64 -10.87
CA GLN A 142 -1.92 14.71 -12.33
C GLN A 142 -0.58 14.67 -13.09
N GLN A 143 0.46 15.36 -12.60
CA GLN A 143 1.80 15.28 -13.18
C GLN A 143 2.39 13.88 -13.03
N LEU A 144 2.24 13.28 -11.83
CA LEU A 144 2.75 11.93 -11.58
C LEU A 144 2.03 10.89 -12.46
N PHE A 145 0.71 11.03 -12.66
CA PHE A 145 -0.05 10.19 -13.58
C PHE A 145 0.49 10.27 -15.01
N ARG A 146 0.74 11.48 -15.52
CA ARG A 146 1.32 11.70 -16.86
C ARG A 146 2.68 11.04 -17.01
N TRP A 147 3.56 11.15 -16.00
CA TRP A 147 4.86 10.49 -16.03
C TRP A 147 4.76 8.97 -15.95
N TYR A 148 3.76 8.45 -15.21
CA TYR A 148 3.58 7.02 -15.02
C TYR A 148 2.97 6.33 -16.26
N TYR A 149 1.92 6.91 -16.84
CA TYR A 149 1.15 6.31 -17.94
C TYR A 149 1.47 6.90 -19.32
N GLY A 150 2.16 8.05 -19.39
CA GLY A 150 2.46 8.73 -20.65
C GLY A 150 1.24 9.35 -21.35
N LYS A 151 0.16 9.62 -20.60
CA LYS A 151 -1.09 10.19 -21.13
C LYS A 151 -1.78 11.12 -20.10
N ASP A 152 -2.73 11.91 -20.55
CA ASP A 152 -3.57 12.72 -19.66
C ASP A 152 -4.54 11.85 -18.82
N PRO A 153 -4.79 12.25 -17.55
CA PRO A 153 -5.71 11.56 -16.65
C PRO A 153 -7.18 11.66 -17.07
#